data_AF-A0A6B0WWQ5-F1
#
_entry.id   AF-A0A6B0WWQ5-F1
#
_cell.length_a   1.000
_cell.length_b   1.000
_cell.length_c   1.000
_cell.angle_alpha   90.00
_cell.angle_beta   90.00
_cell.angle_gamma   90.00
#
_symmetry.space_group_name_H-M   'P 1'
#
loop_
_entity.id
_entity.type
_entity.pdbx_description
1 polymer ?
#
loop_
_entity_poly.entity_id
_entity_poly.type
_entity_poly.pdbx_seq_one_letter_code
_entity_poly.pdbx_strand_id
1 'polypeptide(L)' 'FGGANKIQSVITEDELDVWYEKALLGKSATLIGDKVLERLENEITVEFPSTVEFDRFFKSRNYHQLPILDIWCD' A
#
# COMPACT_ATOMS: atom_id res chain seq x y z
N PHE A 1 22.81 -24.74 16.39
CA PHE A 1 23.53 -23.85 15.45
C PHE A 1 22.53 -23.40 14.40
N GLY A 2 21.77 -22.33 14.61
CA GLY A 2 22.28 -20.98 14.70
C GLY A 2 22.45 -20.37 13.29
N GLY A 3 21.51 -20.62 12.37
CA GLY A 3 21.46 -19.90 11.11
C GLY A 3 20.78 -18.56 11.37
N ALA A 4 21.54 -17.48 11.29
CA ALA A 4 21.01 -16.13 11.44
C ALA A 4 19.79 -15.99 10.52
N ASN A 5 18.64 -15.65 11.10
CA ASN A 5 17.49 -15.12 10.37
C ASN A 5 17.96 -13.83 9.70
N LYS A 6 18.57 -13.95 8.51
CA LYS A 6 18.86 -12.79 7.68
C LYS A 6 17.49 -12.18 7.42
N ILE A 7 17.25 -11.00 7.96
CA ILE A 7 15.98 -10.31 7.77
C ILE A 7 15.79 -10.15 6.26
N GLN A 8 14.92 -10.99 5.68
CA GLN A 8 14.45 -10.90 4.29
C GLN A 8 13.29 -9.90 4.17
N SER A 9 12.95 -9.24 5.27
CA SER A 9 11.75 -8.42 5.43
C SER A 9 12.00 -6.91 5.29
N VAL A 10 13.24 -6.50 4.98
CA VAL A 10 13.53 -5.10 4.67
C VAL A 10 13.52 -4.97 3.15
N ILE A 11 12.44 -4.37 2.65
CA ILE A 11 12.30 -3.97 1.25
C ILE A 11 12.77 -2.52 1.18
N THR A 12 13.64 -2.22 0.23
CA THR A 12 14.05 -0.83 -0.06
C THR A 12 12.97 -0.11 -0.87
N GLU A 13 12.98 1.22 -0.86
CA GLU A 13 12.05 2.04 -1.65
C GLU A 13 12.12 1.68 -3.15
N ASP A 14 13.33 1.55 -3.71
CA ASP A 14 13.55 1.12 -5.09
C ASP A 14 12.94 -0.26 -5.40
N GLU A 15 13.04 -1.21 -4.46
CA GLU A 15 12.44 -2.54 -4.63
C GLU A 15 10.91 -2.50 -4.57
N LEU A 16 10.36 -1.56 -3.80
CA LEU A 16 8.92 -1.32 -3.71
C LEU A 16 8.38 -0.73 -5.02
N ASP A 17 9.08 0.25 -5.61
CA ASP A 17 8.74 0.83 -6.90
C ASP A 17 8.76 -0.21 -8.02
N VAL A 18 9.80 -1.05 -8.06
CA VAL A 18 9.89 -2.14 -9.04
C VAL A 18 8.77 -3.17 -8.85
N TRP A 19 8.38 -3.45 -7.62
CA TRP A 19 7.23 -4.32 -7.34
C TRP A 19 5.92 -3.69 -7.83
N TYR A 20 5.72 -2.41 -7.54
CA TYR A 20 4.54 -1.64 -7.94
C TYR A 20 4.38 -1.66 -9.47
N GLU A 21 5.43 -1.33 -10.20
CA GLU A 21 5.47 -1.35 -11.67
C GLU A 21 5.10 -2.74 -12.25
N LYS A 22 5.58 -3.82 -11.62
CA LYS A 22 5.34 -5.18 -12.12
C LYS A 22 3.96 -5.72 -11.76
N ALA A 23 3.43 -5.38 -10.60
CA ALA A 23 2.19 -5.92 -10.08
C ALA A 23 0.98 -5.09 -10.51
N LEU A 24 1.13 -3.76 -10.56
CA LEU A 24 0.03 -2.81 -10.70
C LEU A 24 0.09 -1.97 -11.97
N LEU A 25 1.16 -2.06 -12.78
CA LEU A 25 1.26 -1.38 -14.07
C LEU A 25 1.40 -2.36 -15.26
N GLY A 26 1.19 -1.81 -16.46
CA GLY A 26 1.32 -2.55 -17.73
C GLY A 26 0.33 -3.70 -17.92
N LYS A 27 0.78 -4.78 -18.56
CA LYS A 27 -0.05 -5.96 -18.92
C LYS A 27 -0.44 -6.81 -17.71
N SER A 28 0.32 -6.72 -16.62
CA SER A 28 0.06 -7.46 -15.38
C SER A 28 -1.06 -6.84 -14.56
N ALA A 29 -1.16 -5.50 -14.58
CA ALA A 29 -2.21 -4.74 -13.88
C ALA A 29 -3.62 -5.24 -14.21
N THR A 30 -3.89 -5.45 -15.50
CA THR A 30 -5.20 -5.92 -15.98
C THR A 30 -5.49 -7.38 -15.64
N LEU A 31 -4.47 -8.17 -15.29
CA LEU A 31 -4.62 -9.59 -14.97
C LEU A 31 -4.67 -9.87 -13.47
N ILE A 32 -3.83 -9.17 -12.70
CA ILE A 32 -3.62 -9.44 -11.27
C ILE A 32 -3.81 -8.22 -10.38
N GLY A 33 -3.80 -7.00 -10.93
CA GLY A 33 -3.76 -5.77 -10.16
C GLY A 33 -4.96 -5.65 -9.22
N ASP A 34 -6.17 -5.80 -9.75
CA ASP A 34 -7.40 -5.71 -8.94
C ASP A 34 -7.41 -6.74 -7.80
N LYS A 35 -6.97 -7.97 -8.06
CA LYS A 35 -6.89 -9.04 -7.04
C LYS A 35 -5.84 -8.75 -5.97
N VAL A 36 -4.71 -8.17 -6.36
CA VAL A 36 -3.65 -7.79 -5.43
C VAL A 36 -4.13 -6.65 -4.53
N LEU A 37 -4.78 -5.64 -5.11
CA LEU A 37 -5.35 -4.51 -4.37
C LEU A 37 -6.46 -4.95 -3.40
N GLU A 38 -7.39 -5.77 -3.87
CA GLU A 38 -8.45 -6.34 -3.03
C GLU A 38 -7.86 -7.14 -1.86
N ARG A 39 -6.83 -7.95 -2.13
CA ARG A 39 -6.18 -8.74 -1.06
C ARG A 39 -5.48 -7.83 -0.04
N LEU A 40 -4.77 -6.81 -0.50
CA LEU A 40 -4.09 -5.84 0.35
C LEU A 40 -5.10 -5.10 1.25
N GLU A 41 -6.20 -4.59 0.68
CA GLU A 41 -7.25 -3.90 1.42
C GLU A 41 -7.83 -4.79 2.54
N ASN A 42 -8.12 -6.05 2.21
CA ASN A 42 -8.65 -7.01 3.18
C ASN A 42 -7.66 -7.30 4.31
N GLU A 43 -6.40 -7.58 3.99
CA GLU A 43 -5.39 -7.87 5.02
C GLU A 43 -5.10 -6.64 5.89
N ILE A 44 -5.03 -5.43 5.31
CA ILE A 44 -4.89 -4.18 6.07
C ILE A 44 -6.07 -3.99 7.03
N THR A 45 -7.30 -4.26 6.59
CA THR A 45 -8.48 -4.12 7.43
C THR A 45 -8.48 -5.11 8.59
N VAL A 46 -8.03 -6.35 8.34
CA VAL A 46 -7.90 -7.41 9.37
C VAL A 46 -6.80 -7.06 10.37
N GLU A 47 -5.63 -6.62 9.90
CA GLU A 47 -4.46 -6.33 10.74
C GLU A 47 -4.62 -5.01 11.50
N PHE A 48 -5.27 -4.02 10.90
CA PHE A 48 -5.50 -2.69 11.47
C PHE A 48 -7.00 -2.35 11.51
N PRO A 49 -7.79 -2.91 12.45
CA PRO A 49 -9.24 -2.66 12.53
C PRO A 49 -9.63 -1.19 12.69
N SER A 50 -8.70 -0.35 13.17
CA SER A 50 -8.86 1.11 13.26
C SER A 50 -8.96 1.80 11.89
N THR A 51 -8.62 1.12 10.79
CA THR A 51 -8.85 1.65 9.43
C THR A 51 -10.33 1.89 9.12
N VAL A 52 -11.25 1.18 9.78
CA VAL A 52 -12.69 1.47 9.70
C VAL A 52 -13.01 2.85 10.28
N GLU A 53 -12.30 3.26 11.33
CA GLU A 53 -12.42 4.60 11.90
C GLU A 53 -11.63 5.64 11.12
N PHE A 54 -10.62 5.23 10.36
CA PHE A 54 -9.83 6.12 9.52
C PHE A 54 -10.69 6.83 8.47
N ASP A 55 -11.58 6.13 7.75
CA ASP A 55 -12.45 6.77 6.75
C ASP A 55 -13.35 7.85 7.39
N ARG A 56 -13.90 7.55 8.58
CA ARG A 56 -14.68 8.52 9.36
C ARG A 56 -13.82 9.71 9.78
N PHE A 57 -12.63 9.47 10.32
CA PHE A 57 -11.69 10.53 10.72
C PHE A 57 -11.29 11.40 9.52
N PHE A 58 -10.88 10.78 8.43
CA PHE A 58 -10.40 11.41 7.20
C PHE A 58 -11.48 12.31 6.58
N LYS A 59 -12.73 11.82 6.53
CA LYS A 59 -13.88 12.62 6.08
C LYS A 59 -14.27 13.71 7.07
N SER A 60 -14.28 13.43 8.37
CA SER A 60 -14.67 14.42 9.41
C SER A 60 -13.77 15.66 9.44
N ARG A 61 -12.51 15.50 9.00
CA ARG A 61 -11.52 16.57 8.91
C ARG A 61 -11.44 17.21 7.52
N ASN A 62 -12.29 16.78 6.58
CA ASN A 62 -12.30 17.20 5.18
C ASN A 62 -10.97 16.95 4.45
N TYR A 63 -10.15 15.98 4.89
CA TYR A 63 -8.90 15.66 4.23
C TYR A 63 -9.09 15.11 2.81
N HIS A 64 -10.23 14.47 2.55
CA HIS A 64 -10.65 14.04 1.21
C HIS A 64 -10.86 15.18 0.20
N GLN A 65 -10.95 16.44 0.66
CA GLN A 65 -11.14 17.62 -0.18
C GLN A 65 -9.85 18.41 -0.37
N LEU A 66 -8.77 18.01 0.31
CA LEU A 66 -7.49 18.67 0.12
C LEU A 66 -7.03 18.44 -1.33
N PRO A 67 -6.68 19.50 -2.05
CA PRO A 67 -6.11 19.34 -3.38
C PRO A 67 -4.80 18.57 -3.24
N ILE A 68 -4.60 17.57 -4.11
CA ILE A 68 -3.36 16.78 -4.22
C ILE A 68 -2.28 17.63 -4.93
N LEU A 69 -2.17 18.91 -4.57
CA LEU A 69 -1.18 19.83 -5.12
C LEU A 69 0.10 19.72 -4.27
N ASP A 70 1.16 19.18 -4.88
CA ASP A 70 2.57 19.32 -4.49
C ASP A 70 3.02 18.85 -3.10
N ILE A 71 2.24 18.04 -2.37
CA ILE A 71 2.71 17.51 -1.07
C ILE A 71 3.72 16.35 -1.25
N TRP A 72 3.72 15.68 -2.41
CA TRP A 72 4.50 14.45 -2.65
C TRP A 72 5.42 14.50 -3.89
N CYS A 73 5.62 15.68 -4.49
CA CYS A 73 6.57 15.84 -5.59
C CYS A 73 7.77 16.66 -5.10
N ASP A 74 8.85 15.96 -4.73
CA ASP A 74 10.23 16.47 -4.82
C ASP A 74 10.85 15.97 -6.14
#